data_AF-T1F2H6-F1
#
_entry.id   AF-T1F2H6-F1
#
_cell.length_a   1.000
_cell.length_b   1.000
_cell.length_c   1.000
_cell.angle_alpha   90.00
_cell.angle_beta   90.00
_cell.angle_gamma   90.00
#
_symmetry.space_group_name_H-M   'P 1'
#
loop_
_entity.id
_entity.type
_entity.pdbx_description
1 polymer ?
#
loop_
_entity_poly.entity_id
_entity_poly.type
_entity_poly.pdbx_seq_one_letter_code
_entity_poly.pdbx_strand_id
1 'polypeptide(L)'
;MNHPHRDAMKEELKRKELEQNLISAEDRLDEVGRNEVDRSEQIWQSVFFLNLFMIFLCPSGAFLITFEHSKVYDSLTLLDNYDDGSFFTLMLVVCIICCMVNIMGALITWVAINKARRGRMRYMIYAFVAWMAACIIILGTTLVQIFALFLSLATMFKDGFAMNMMLYGRVPEIAHKIHDFQIEGKCCGSFNYTEWFAITWSNIISKTTLNLPVSCCDLGNYTIDECIMESRFDRPQDLTVSNRGCVNTLEWYFKYILILSVCTMVTMFFMEFVIFMMSLINLPSIKSYENLLIEERIRMMMKRLAVHRQLTGADEEEENKDDLAD
;
A
#
# COMPACT_ATOMS: atom_id res chain seq x y z
N MET A 1 -72.24 26.90 36.77
CA MET A 1 -71.13 27.38 37.60
C MET A 1 -69.86 26.67 37.14
N ASN A 2 -69.00 27.36 36.40
CA ASN A 2 -67.67 26.84 36.06
C ASN A 2 -66.80 26.90 37.32
N HIS A 3 -66.08 25.81 37.62
CA HIS A 3 -65.18 25.71 38.77
C HIS A 3 -63.75 26.07 38.32
N PRO A 4 -63.29 27.32 38.50
CA PRO A 4 -61.99 27.79 38.00
C PRO A 4 -60.80 26.98 38.54
N HIS A 5 -60.94 26.38 39.73
CA HIS A 5 -59.91 25.54 40.33
C HIS A 5 -59.67 24.23 39.56
N ARG A 6 -60.68 23.69 38.87
CA ARG A 6 -60.55 22.43 38.12
C ARG A 6 -59.81 22.63 36.80
N ASP A 7 -59.91 23.81 36.22
CA ASP A 7 -59.24 24.17 34.96
C ASP A 7 -57.76 24.49 35.21
N ALA A 8 -57.43 25.21 36.29
CA ALA A 8 -56.05 25.44 36.71
C ALA A 8 -55.27 24.13 36.98
N MET A 9 -55.90 23.16 37.66
CA MET A 9 -55.28 21.85 37.93
C MET A 9 -55.03 21.04 36.65
N LYS A 10 -55.94 21.10 35.67
CA LYS A 10 -55.75 20.44 34.37
C LYS A 10 -54.63 21.09 33.56
N GLU A 11 -54.49 22.41 33.65
CA GLU A 11 -53.42 23.13 32.97
C GLU A 11 -52.05 22.80 33.57
N GLU A 12 -51.95 22.72 34.89
CA GLU A 12 -50.73 22.32 35.58
C GLU A 12 -50.32 20.88 35.25
N LEU A 13 -51.28 19.95 35.20
CA LEU A 13 -51.01 18.56 34.81
C LEU A 13 -50.49 18.46 33.38
N LYS A 14 -51.10 19.19 32.43
CA LYS A 14 -50.63 19.25 31.04
C LYS A 14 -49.22 19.84 30.93
N ARG A 15 -48.87 20.84 31.73
CA ARG A 15 -47.50 21.40 31.76
C ARG A 15 -46.49 20.35 32.23
N LYS A 16 -46.79 19.60 33.30
CA LYS A 16 -45.92 18.53 33.81
C LYS A 16 -45.74 17.39 32.80
N GLU A 17 -46.82 16.96 32.14
CA GLU A 17 -46.74 15.96 31.06
C GLU A 17 -45.89 16.44 29.89
N LEU A 18 -46.03 17.72 29.50
CA LEU A 18 -45.23 18.31 28.42
C LEU A 18 -43.75 18.39 28.80
N GLU A 19 -43.42 18.85 30.01
CA GLU A 19 -42.04 18.90 30.52
C GLU A 19 -41.41 17.50 30.57
N GLN A 20 -42.14 16.49 31.05
CA GLN A 20 -41.64 15.12 31.10
C GLN A 20 -41.41 14.53 29.70
N ASN A 21 -42.29 14.84 28.74
CA ASN A 21 -42.11 14.43 27.34
C ASN A 21 -40.91 15.12 26.68
N LEU A 22 -40.66 16.40 27.01
CA LEU A 22 -39.49 17.13 26.52
C LEU A 22 -38.19 16.55 27.07
N ILE A 23 -38.11 16.28 28.37
CA ILE A 23 -36.93 15.66 29.00
C ILE A 23 -36.68 14.27 28.40
N SER A 24 -37.72 13.45 28.25
CA SER A 24 -37.61 12.11 27.64
C SER A 24 -37.18 12.16 26.17
N ALA A 25 -37.49 13.24 25.44
CA ALA A 25 -37.03 13.44 24.07
C ALA A 25 -35.56 13.88 24.03
N GLU A 26 -35.13 14.76 24.92
CA GLU A 26 -33.74 15.22 25.06
C GLU A 26 -32.82 14.04 25.42
N ASP A 27 -33.19 13.23 26.41
CA ASP A 27 -32.42 12.04 26.81
C ASP A 27 -32.22 11.05 25.66
N ARG A 28 -33.25 10.85 24.83
CA ARG A 28 -33.18 9.97 23.65
C ARG A 28 -32.26 10.52 22.57
N LEU A 29 -32.27 11.83 22.34
CA LEU A 29 -31.36 12.49 21.40
C LEU A 29 -29.90 12.38 21.87
N ASP A 30 -29.66 12.58 23.17
CA ASP A 30 -28.33 12.45 23.78
C ASP A 30 -27.83 10.99 23.75
N GLU A 31 -28.70 10.00 23.90
CA GLU A 31 -28.36 8.59 23.76
C GLU A 31 -27.98 8.24 22.32
N VAL A 32 -28.77 8.67 21.34
CA VAL A 32 -28.46 8.45 19.91
C VAL A 32 -27.13 9.13 19.54
N GLY A 33 -26.93 10.37 19.99
CA GLY A 33 -25.67 11.10 19.79
C GLY A 33 -24.46 10.38 20.40
N ARG A 34 -24.57 9.87 21.62
CA ARG A 34 -23.49 9.09 22.26
C ARG A 34 -23.15 7.82 21.47
N ASN A 35 -24.16 7.06 21.05
CA ASN A 35 -23.97 5.83 20.27
C ASN A 35 -23.28 6.08 18.93
N GLU A 36 -23.61 7.15 18.22
CA GLU A 36 -22.94 7.53 16.96
C GLU A 36 -21.48 7.94 17.19
N VAL A 37 -21.23 8.71 18.26
CA VAL A 37 -19.87 9.15 18.62
C VAL A 37 -18.98 7.96 18.97
N ASP A 38 -19.48 7.01 19.75
CA ASP A 38 -18.70 5.85 20.18
C ASP A 38 -18.43 4.89 19.00
N ARG A 39 -19.40 4.71 18.09
CA ARG A 39 -19.16 3.97 16.83
C ARG A 39 -18.09 4.63 15.98
N SER A 40 -18.13 5.96 15.83
CA SER A 40 -17.12 6.70 15.07
C SER A 40 -15.72 6.55 15.67
N GLU A 41 -15.61 6.56 17.00
CA GLU A 41 -14.36 6.34 17.71
C GLU A 41 -13.77 4.96 17.45
N GLN A 42 -14.59 3.91 17.53
CA GLN A 42 -14.18 2.54 17.21
C GLN A 42 -13.65 2.43 15.77
N ILE A 43 -14.32 3.05 14.79
CA ILE A 43 -13.86 3.03 13.40
C ILE A 43 -12.51 3.74 13.27
N TRP A 44 -12.32 4.91 13.89
CA TRP A 44 -11.02 5.61 13.85
C TRP A 44 -9.90 4.82 14.53
N GLN A 45 -10.21 4.09 15.60
CA GLN A 45 -9.26 3.18 16.25
C GLN A 45 -8.87 2.03 15.30
N SER A 46 -9.84 1.40 14.62
CA SER A 46 -9.55 0.36 13.62
C SER A 46 -8.68 0.89 12.48
N VAL A 47 -9.03 2.07 11.93
CA VAL A 47 -8.25 2.73 10.88
C VAL A 47 -6.82 3.01 11.37
N PHE A 48 -6.64 3.48 12.60
CA PHE A 48 -5.31 3.68 13.19
C PHE A 48 -4.48 2.40 13.23
N PHE A 49 -5.03 1.30 13.72
CA PHE A 49 -4.32 0.01 13.76
C PHE A 49 -4.00 -0.54 12.37
N LEU A 50 -4.90 -0.36 11.40
CA LEU A 50 -4.66 -0.76 10.01
C LEU A 50 -3.53 0.07 9.38
N ASN A 51 -3.48 1.39 9.62
CA ASN A 51 -2.36 2.23 9.19
C ASN A 51 -1.04 1.76 9.84
N LEU A 52 -1.04 1.49 11.15
CA LEU A 52 0.15 0.95 11.82
C LEU A 52 0.62 -0.37 11.22
N PHE A 53 -0.30 -1.28 10.90
CA PHE A 53 0.04 -2.53 10.22
C PHE A 53 0.66 -2.28 8.83
N MET A 54 0.09 -1.36 8.06
CA MET A 54 0.60 -1.00 6.74
C MET A 54 2.00 -0.38 6.79
N ILE A 55 2.36 0.35 7.85
CA ILE A 55 3.71 0.89 8.06
C ILE A 55 4.77 -0.22 8.13
N PHE A 56 4.43 -1.41 8.63
CA PHE A 56 5.34 -2.57 8.63
C PHE A 56 5.24 -3.38 7.34
N LEU A 57 4.04 -3.52 6.77
CA LEU A 57 3.81 -4.28 5.55
C LEU A 57 4.53 -3.66 4.33
N CYS A 58 4.49 -2.34 4.18
CA CYS A 58 5.13 -1.61 3.07
C CYS A 58 6.65 -1.89 2.95
N PRO A 59 7.46 -1.59 3.97
CA PRO A 59 8.90 -1.81 3.92
C PRO A 59 9.29 -3.28 3.91
N SER A 60 8.55 -4.16 4.59
CA SER A 60 8.84 -5.60 4.57
C SER A 60 8.62 -6.20 3.17
N GLY A 61 7.52 -5.84 2.51
CA GLY A 61 7.27 -6.22 1.12
C GLY A 61 8.33 -5.68 0.16
N ALA A 62 8.68 -4.40 0.28
CA ALA A 62 9.71 -3.79 -0.55
C ALA A 62 11.09 -4.44 -0.35
N PHE A 63 11.45 -4.74 0.90
CA PHE A 63 12.68 -5.42 1.26
C PHE A 63 12.74 -6.83 0.64
N LEU A 64 11.68 -7.62 0.77
CA LEU A 64 11.63 -8.97 0.19
C LEU A 64 11.79 -8.95 -1.34
N ILE A 65 11.08 -8.06 -2.03
CA ILE A 65 11.17 -7.93 -3.49
C ILE A 65 12.58 -7.51 -3.90
N THR A 66 13.14 -6.48 -3.25
CA THR A 66 14.49 -5.98 -3.57
C THR A 66 15.57 -7.01 -3.24
N PHE A 67 15.39 -7.78 -2.17
CA PHE A 67 16.33 -8.82 -1.75
C PHE A 67 16.35 -10.01 -2.73
N GLU A 68 15.19 -10.45 -3.21
CA GLU A 68 15.16 -11.51 -4.23
C GLU A 68 15.62 -10.98 -5.59
N HIS A 69 15.30 -9.73 -5.91
CA HIS A 69 15.77 -9.07 -7.13
C HIS A 69 17.29 -8.92 -7.16
N SER A 70 17.91 -8.51 -6.04
CA SER A 70 19.36 -8.30 -5.99
C SER A 70 20.17 -9.57 -6.20
N LYS A 71 19.64 -10.75 -5.81
CA LYS A 71 20.29 -12.05 -6.07
C LYS A 71 20.38 -12.38 -7.56
N VAL A 72 19.40 -11.94 -8.34
CA VAL A 72 19.29 -12.29 -9.77
C VAL A 72 19.65 -11.12 -10.68
N TYR A 73 19.95 -9.94 -10.11
CA TYR A 73 20.17 -8.69 -10.84
C TYR A 73 21.18 -8.84 -11.98
N ASP A 74 22.38 -9.36 -11.70
CA ASP A 74 23.44 -9.51 -12.71
C ASP A 74 23.00 -10.40 -13.87
N SER A 75 22.27 -11.47 -13.56
CA SER A 75 21.70 -12.41 -14.52
C SER A 75 20.57 -11.78 -15.34
N LEU A 76 19.81 -10.84 -14.77
CA LEU A 76 18.75 -10.11 -15.49
C LEU A 76 19.29 -9.08 -16.47
N THR A 77 20.48 -8.53 -16.22
CA THR A 77 21.15 -7.65 -17.22
C THR A 77 21.54 -8.38 -18.51
N LEU A 78 21.46 -9.71 -18.53
CA LEU A 78 21.62 -10.52 -19.74
C LEU A 78 20.35 -10.60 -20.60
N LEU A 79 19.22 -10.04 -20.16
CA LEU A 79 18.04 -9.91 -20.99
C LEU A 79 18.10 -8.65 -21.85
N ASP A 80 17.68 -8.79 -23.10
CA ASP A 80 17.54 -7.65 -24.00
C ASP A 80 16.31 -6.82 -23.59
N ASN A 81 16.46 -5.49 -23.64
CA ASN A 81 15.48 -4.51 -23.15
C ASN A 81 15.15 -4.59 -21.64
N TYR A 82 16.01 -5.24 -20.84
CA TYR A 82 15.90 -5.13 -19.39
C TYR A 82 16.24 -3.70 -18.95
N ASP A 83 15.37 -3.09 -18.15
CA ASP A 83 15.38 -1.66 -17.82
C ASP A 83 16.33 -1.31 -16.67
N ASP A 84 17.41 -2.08 -16.50
CA ASP A 84 18.34 -1.99 -15.36
C ASP A 84 17.63 -2.03 -13.98
N GLY A 85 16.43 -2.61 -13.92
CA GLY A 85 15.64 -2.67 -12.70
C GLY A 85 14.88 -1.38 -12.38
N SER A 86 14.67 -0.50 -13.35
CA SER A 86 13.85 0.71 -13.21
C SER A 86 12.45 0.38 -12.69
N PHE A 87 11.85 -0.70 -13.18
CA PHE A 87 10.56 -1.21 -12.72
C PHE A 87 10.56 -1.54 -11.20
N PHE A 88 11.57 -2.26 -10.71
CA PHE A 88 11.68 -2.59 -9.29
C PHE A 88 11.99 -1.35 -8.43
N THR A 89 12.75 -0.41 -8.98
CA THR A 89 12.98 0.90 -8.35
C THR A 89 11.68 1.70 -8.22
N LEU A 90 10.84 1.71 -9.26
CA LEU A 90 9.51 2.34 -9.20
C LEU A 90 8.65 1.69 -8.11
N MET A 91 8.64 0.36 -8.02
CA MET A 91 7.92 -0.36 -6.96
C MET A 91 8.40 0.03 -5.55
N LEU A 92 9.72 0.13 -5.35
CA LEU A 92 10.29 0.59 -4.08
C LEU A 92 9.81 2.00 -3.73
N VAL A 93 9.82 2.93 -4.71
CA VAL A 93 9.33 4.30 -4.52
C VAL A 93 7.84 4.30 -4.15
N VAL A 94 7.02 3.49 -4.82
CA VAL A 94 5.59 3.36 -4.49
C VAL A 94 5.40 2.87 -3.04
N CYS A 95 6.15 1.85 -2.62
CA CYS A 95 6.11 1.35 -1.23
C CYS A 95 6.51 2.43 -0.22
N ILE A 96 7.52 3.25 -0.52
CA ILE A 96 7.94 4.37 0.35
C ILE A 96 6.83 5.42 0.45
N ILE A 97 6.22 5.81 -0.67
CA ILE A 97 5.10 6.76 -0.69
C ILE A 97 3.92 6.23 0.13
N CYS A 98 3.52 4.98 -0.08
CA CYS A 98 2.44 4.34 0.69
C CYS A 98 2.76 4.28 2.19
N CYS A 99 4.01 3.98 2.56
CA CYS A 99 4.46 3.99 3.94
C CYS A 99 4.32 5.40 4.57
N MET A 100 4.77 6.44 3.86
CA MET A 100 4.65 7.83 4.32
C MET A 100 3.20 8.26 4.51
N VAL A 101 2.31 7.90 3.58
CA VAL A 101 0.87 8.18 3.70
C VAL A 101 0.26 7.46 4.90
N ASN A 102 0.64 6.20 5.15
CA ASN A 102 0.16 5.45 6.31
C ASN A 102 0.74 5.97 7.64
N ILE A 103 1.97 6.48 7.68
CA ILE A 103 2.53 7.17 8.85
C ILE A 103 1.70 8.43 9.15
N MET A 104 1.47 9.27 8.13
CA MET A 104 0.63 10.47 8.28
C MET A 104 -0.80 10.11 8.70
N GLY A 105 -1.36 9.06 8.10
CA GLY A 105 -2.66 8.50 8.43
C GLY A 105 -2.76 8.11 9.89
N ALA A 106 -1.81 7.31 10.39
CA ALA A 106 -1.74 6.90 11.79
C ALA A 106 -1.68 8.10 12.75
N LEU A 107 -0.88 9.12 12.44
CA LEU A 107 -0.79 10.34 13.25
C LEU A 107 -2.11 11.13 13.26
N ILE A 108 -2.75 11.29 12.10
CA ILE A 108 -4.02 12.00 11.97
C ILE A 108 -5.13 11.25 12.69
N THR A 109 -5.22 9.93 12.51
CA THR A 109 -6.25 9.10 13.13
C THR A 109 -6.06 9.01 14.64
N TRP A 110 -4.81 8.95 15.12
CA TRP A 110 -4.49 9.04 16.55
C TRP A 110 -5.04 10.33 17.18
N VAL A 111 -4.85 11.47 16.52
CA VAL A 111 -5.40 12.74 16.99
C VAL A 111 -6.93 12.77 16.87
N ALA A 112 -7.50 12.15 15.83
CA ALA A 112 -8.94 12.09 15.58
C ALA A 112 -9.70 11.25 16.62
N ILE A 113 -9.05 10.29 17.28
CA ILE A 113 -9.60 9.55 18.42
C ILE A 113 -10.00 10.52 19.54
N ASN A 114 -9.21 11.58 19.77
CA ASN A 114 -9.54 12.58 20.81
C ASN A 114 -10.65 13.53 20.35
N LYS A 115 -11.85 13.35 20.93
CA LYS A 115 -13.08 14.11 20.63
C LYS A 115 -12.84 15.64 20.61
N ALA A 116 -12.10 16.17 21.59
CA ALA A 116 -11.87 17.62 21.72
C ALA A 116 -11.06 18.24 20.57
N ARG A 117 -10.26 17.45 19.85
CA ARG A 117 -9.36 17.93 18.79
C ARG A 117 -9.90 17.68 17.38
N ARG A 118 -10.94 16.86 17.24
CA ARG A 118 -11.48 16.40 15.94
C ARG A 118 -11.94 17.54 15.04
N GLY A 119 -12.66 18.52 15.56
CA GLY A 119 -13.19 19.65 14.78
C GLY A 119 -12.11 20.54 14.14
N ARG A 120 -10.94 20.69 14.78
CA ARG A 120 -9.84 21.51 14.24
C ARG A 120 -9.12 20.84 13.07
N MET A 121 -9.17 19.50 12.99
CA MET A 121 -8.37 18.70 12.06
C MET A 121 -9.11 18.32 10.77
N ARG A 122 -10.30 18.87 10.50
CA ARG A 122 -11.16 18.48 9.36
C ARG A 122 -10.43 18.49 8.02
N TYR A 123 -9.66 19.56 7.75
CA TYR A 123 -8.94 19.71 6.49
C TYR A 123 -7.83 18.68 6.35
N MET A 124 -7.17 18.32 7.45
CA MET A 124 -6.15 17.27 7.45
C MET A 124 -6.75 15.90 7.21
N ILE A 125 -7.95 15.62 7.75
CA ILE A 125 -8.66 14.35 7.47
C ILE A 125 -9.11 14.28 6.01
N TYR A 126 -9.67 15.36 5.44
CA TYR A 126 -10.02 15.38 4.01
C TYR A 126 -8.79 15.23 3.11
N ALA A 127 -7.69 15.91 3.44
CA ALA A 127 -6.43 15.76 2.72
C ALA A 127 -5.91 14.31 2.81
N PHE A 128 -5.95 13.69 3.99
CA PHE A 128 -5.59 12.28 4.18
C PHE A 128 -6.43 11.35 3.30
N VAL A 129 -7.76 11.50 3.30
CA VAL A 129 -8.65 10.67 2.45
C VAL A 129 -8.34 10.87 0.95
N ALA A 130 -8.01 12.10 0.54
CA ALA A 130 -7.59 12.37 -0.84
C ALA A 130 -6.25 11.70 -1.18
N TRP A 131 -5.27 11.73 -0.27
CA TRP A 131 -3.99 11.02 -0.43
C TRP A 131 -4.17 9.50 -0.49
N MET A 132 -5.04 8.92 0.33
CA MET A 132 -5.39 7.50 0.27
C MET A 132 -5.97 7.13 -1.11
N ALA A 133 -6.88 7.96 -1.65
CA ALA A 133 -7.43 7.73 -2.98
C ALA A 133 -6.34 7.78 -4.07
N ALA A 134 -5.39 8.72 -3.98
CA ALA A 134 -4.26 8.80 -4.88
C ALA A 134 -3.34 7.55 -4.77
N CYS A 135 -3.06 7.08 -3.56
CA CYS A 135 -2.31 5.84 -3.32
C CYS A 135 -2.98 4.62 -3.97
N ILE A 136 -4.30 4.48 -3.84
CA ILE A 136 -5.06 3.39 -4.47
C ILE A 136 -4.92 3.42 -6.00
N ILE A 137 -4.98 4.61 -6.60
CA ILE A 137 -4.79 4.77 -8.05
C ILE A 137 -3.35 4.36 -8.44
N ILE A 138 -2.34 4.84 -7.72
CA ILE A 138 -0.94 4.49 -7.97
C ILE A 138 -0.72 2.97 -7.87
N LEU A 139 -1.21 2.33 -6.80
CA LEU A 139 -1.14 0.88 -6.62
C LEU A 139 -1.86 0.14 -7.76
N GLY A 140 -3.04 0.59 -8.16
CA GLY A 140 -3.78 0.03 -9.29
C GLY A 140 -3.01 0.12 -10.61
N THR A 141 -2.40 1.27 -10.91
CA THR A 141 -1.57 1.44 -12.12
C THR A 141 -0.31 0.56 -12.09
N THR A 142 0.31 0.40 -10.92
CA THR A 142 1.49 -0.47 -10.73
C THR A 142 1.12 -1.95 -10.95
N LEU A 143 -0.05 -2.38 -10.48
CA LEU A 143 -0.57 -3.74 -10.75
C LEU A 143 -0.78 -4.00 -12.25
N VAL A 144 -1.31 -3.01 -12.97
CA VAL A 144 -1.47 -3.10 -14.44
C VAL A 144 -0.10 -3.21 -15.13
N GLN A 145 0.91 -2.45 -14.68
CA GLN A 145 2.26 -2.53 -15.21
C GLN A 145 2.90 -3.92 -14.96
N ILE A 146 2.74 -4.49 -13.76
CA ILE A 146 3.21 -5.86 -13.46
C ILE A 146 2.58 -6.87 -14.42
N PHE A 147 1.28 -6.74 -14.67
CA PHE A 147 0.57 -7.63 -15.59
C PHE A 147 1.07 -7.49 -17.03
N ALA A 148 1.31 -6.26 -17.50
CA ALA A 148 1.88 -6.01 -18.83
C ALA A 148 3.30 -6.61 -18.97
N LEU A 149 4.12 -6.51 -17.92
CA LEU A 149 5.44 -7.10 -17.87
C LEU A 149 5.38 -8.64 -17.92
N PHE A 150 4.42 -9.24 -17.20
CA PHE A 150 4.20 -10.68 -17.22
C PHE A 150 3.82 -11.20 -18.62
N LEU A 151 3.01 -10.45 -19.37
CA LEU A 151 2.64 -10.81 -20.75
C LEU A 151 3.82 -10.69 -21.72
N SER A 152 4.74 -9.74 -21.48
CA SER A 152 5.91 -9.48 -22.34
C SER A 152 7.08 -10.43 -22.04
N LEU A 153 6.93 -11.31 -21.05
CA LEU A 153 8.03 -12.12 -20.54
C LEU A 153 8.58 -13.10 -21.58
N ALA A 154 7.71 -13.83 -22.27
CA ALA A 154 8.12 -14.85 -23.23
C ALA A 154 8.97 -14.27 -24.39
N THR A 155 8.70 -13.03 -24.80
CA THR A 155 9.43 -12.36 -25.87
C THR A 155 10.79 -11.83 -25.40
N MET A 156 10.88 -11.25 -24.20
CA MET A 156 12.15 -10.73 -23.66
C MET A 156 13.18 -11.86 -23.45
N PHE A 157 12.70 -13.01 -22.98
CA PHE A 157 13.55 -14.13 -22.60
C PHE A 157 14.13 -14.90 -23.79
N LYS A 158 13.36 -15.06 -24.87
CA LYS A 158 13.76 -15.88 -26.02
C LYS A 158 14.93 -15.28 -26.80
N ASP A 159 14.91 -13.97 -27.01
CA ASP A 159 15.85 -13.32 -27.93
C ASP A 159 17.06 -12.73 -27.20
N GLY A 160 16.89 -12.28 -25.95
CA GLY A 160 17.93 -11.55 -25.23
C GLY A 160 19.13 -12.37 -24.78
N PHE A 161 18.90 -13.55 -24.20
CA PHE A 161 20.00 -14.39 -23.73
C PHE A 161 20.86 -14.91 -24.89
N ALA A 162 20.21 -15.32 -25.99
CA ALA A 162 20.90 -15.76 -27.21
C ALA A 162 21.74 -14.64 -27.84
N MET A 163 21.24 -13.38 -27.82
CA MET A 163 22.00 -12.22 -28.29
C MET A 163 23.27 -12.00 -27.47
N ASN A 164 23.19 -12.07 -26.13
CA ASN A 164 24.35 -11.92 -25.26
C ASN A 164 25.34 -13.09 -25.40
N MET A 165 24.88 -14.31 -25.66
CA MET A 165 25.78 -15.43 -25.99
C MET A 165 26.64 -15.18 -27.22
N MET A 166 26.14 -14.46 -28.24
CA MET A 166 26.96 -14.10 -29.42
C MET A 166 28.09 -13.10 -29.10
N LEU A 167 27.98 -12.37 -27.98
CA LEU A 167 28.98 -11.43 -27.50
C LEU A 167 29.98 -12.05 -26.51
N TYR A 168 29.76 -13.31 -26.10
CA TYR A 168 30.57 -14.01 -25.09
C TYR A 168 32.07 -13.96 -25.37
N GLY A 169 32.51 -14.26 -26.60
CA GLY A 169 33.94 -14.23 -26.96
C GLY A 169 34.52 -12.84 -27.21
N ARG A 170 33.70 -11.78 -27.20
CA ARG A 170 34.07 -10.41 -27.59
C ARG A 170 34.08 -9.43 -26.43
N VAL A 171 33.19 -9.61 -25.46
CA VAL A 171 33.00 -8.70 -24.33
C VAL A 171 33.23 -9.47 -23.03
N PRO A 172 34.36 -9.23 -22.33
CA PRO A 172 34.71 -9.97 -21.11
C PRO A 172 33.66 -9.86 -20.00
N GLU A 173 33.02 -8.70 -19.85
CA GLU A 173 31.97 -8.50 -18.84
C GLU A 173 30.76 -9.42 -19.07
N ILE A 174 30.30 -9.53 -20.32
CA ILE A 174 29.20 -10.45 -20.68
C ILE A 174 29.64 -11.90 -20.48
N ALA A 175 30.90 -12.23 -20.82
CA ALA A 175 31.44 -13.56 -20.60
C ALA A 175 31.40 -13.98 -19.13
N HIS A 176 31.82 -13.09 -18.22
CA HIS A 176 31.76 -13.30 -16.78
C HIS A 176 30.33 -13.51 -16.29
N LYS A 177 29.39 -12.64 -16.67
CA LYS A 177 27.97 -12.77 -16.26
C LYS A 177 27.35 -14.08 -16.74
N ILE A 178 27.58 -14.47 -18.00
CA ILE A 178 27.08 -15.74 -18.54
C ILE A 178 27.73 -16.92 -17.82
N HIS A 179 29.04 -16.84 -17.53
CA HIS A 179 29.78 -17.89 -16.83
C HIS A 179 29.22 -18.13 -15.42
N ASP A 180 29.10 -17.07 -14.63
CA ASP A 180 28.60 -17.13 -13.26
C ASP A 180 27.15 -17.65 -13.24
N PHE A 181 26.30 -17.14 -14.15
CA PHE A 181 24.92 -17.59 -14.23
C PHE A 181 24.78 -19.07 -14.63
N GLN A 182 25.61 -19.56 -15.56
CA GLN A 182 25.59 -20.96 -15.96
C GLN A 182 26.00 -21.91 -14.82
N ILE A 183 26.99 -21.52 -14.02
CA ILE A 183 27.42 -22.27 -12.83
C ILE A 183 26.32 -22.27 -11.76
N GLU A 184 25.80 -21.10 -11.40
CA GLU A 184 24.76 -20.98 -10.37
C GLU A 184 23.44 -21.64 -10.80
N GLY A 185 23.02 -21.37 -12.03
CA GLY A 185 21.79 -21.88 -12.63
C GLY A 185 21.86 -23.33 -13.09
N LYS A 186 23.05 -23.97 -13.01
CA LYS A 186 23.34 -25.34 -13.49
C LYS A 186 22.77 -25.59 -14.88
N CYS A 187 23.03 -24.66 -15.78
CA CYS A 187 22.43 -24.63 -17.12
C CYS A 187 23.52 -24.40 -18.18
N CYS A 188 23.22 -24.76 -19.42
CA CYS A 188 24.12 -24.49 -20.55
C CYS A 188 23.34 -24.07 -21.79
N GLY A 189 23.83 -23.00 -22.41
CA GLY A 189 23.19 -22.38 -23.57
C GLY A 189 21.89 -21.66 -23.22
N SER A 190 21.22 -21.11 -24.23
CA SER A 190 19.95 -20.41 -24.06
C SER A 190 18.84 -21.43 -23.78
N PHE A 191 18.64 -22.34 -24.73
CA PHE A 191 17.72 -23.48 -24.63
C PHE A 191 18.46 -24.80 -24.48
N ASN A 192 19.66 -24.91 -25.06
CA ASN A 192 20.46 -26.14 -25.02
C ASN A 192 21.95 -25.83 -25.26
N TYR A 193 22.85 -26.69 -24.74
CA TYR A 193 24.29 -26.57 -24.94
C TYR A 193 24.70 -26.57 -26.42
N THR A 194 23.91 -27.20 -27.29
CA THR A 194 24.21 -27.31 -28.73
C THR A 194 24.27 -25.95 -29.44
N GLU A 195 23.66 -24.91 -28.88
CA GLU A 195 23.70 -23.55 -29.42
C GLU A 195 25.10 -22.95 -29.42
N TRP A 196 25.97 -23.37 -28.47
CA TRP A 196 27.37 -22.95 -28.43
C TRP A 196 28.16 -23.40 -29.67
N PHE A 197 27.70 -24.44 -30.37
CA PHE A 197 28.33 -24.91 -31.60
C PHE A 197 27.98 -24.03 -32.81
N ALA A 198 26.89 -23.28 -32.73
CA ALA A 198 26.46 -22.37 -33.79
C ALA A 198 27.10 -20.98 -33.67
N ILE A 199 27.66 -20.63 -32.50
CA ILE A 199 28.25 -19.31 -32.25
C ILE A 199 29.78 -19.36 -32.20
N THR A 200 30.43 -18.40 -32.87
CA THR A 200 31.89 -18.29 -32.86
C THR A 200 32.36 -17.53 -31.63
N TRP A 201 32.52 -18.24 -30.51
CA TRP A 201 32.96 -17.66 -29.24
C TRP A 201 34.42 -17.99 -28.88
N SER A 202 35.00 -19.02 -29.50
CA SER A 202 36.39 -19.44 -29.31
C SER A 202 37.05 -19.76 -30.65
N ASN A 203 38.35 -19.46 -30.76
CA ASN A 203 39.17 -19.77 -31.95
C ASN A 203 39.44 -21.28 -32.10
N ILE A 204 39.10 -22.09 -31.09
CA ILE A 204 39.35 -23.54 -31.03
C ILE A 204 38.22 -24.34 -31.72
N ILE A 205 37.05 -23.73 -31.89
CA ILE A 205 35.90 -24.38 -32.53
C ILE A 205 36.18 -24.47 -34.03
N SER A 206 36.26 -25.71 -34.53
CA SER A 206 36.49 -26.01 -35.94
C SER A 206 35.40 -26.92 -36.47
N LYS A 207 35.40 -27.22 -37.77
CA LYS A 207 34.44 -28.19 -38.36
C LYS A 207 34.57 -29.61 -37.77
N THR A 208 35.66 -29.89 -37.05
CA THR A 208 35.98 -31.22 -36.51
C THR A 208 35.97 -31.29 -34.99
N THR A 209 36.01 -30.15 -34.29
CA THR A 209 36.12 -30.05 -32.83
C THR A 209 34.97 -29.21 -32.26
N LEU A 210 34.22 -29.81 -31.35
CA LEU A 210 33.20 -29.15 -30.55
C LEU A 210 33.85 -28.70 -29.24
N ASN A 211 33.59 -27.46 -28.84
CA ASN A 211 34.10 -26.92 -27.58
C ASN A 211 32.99 -26.12 -26.88
N LEU A 212 32.94 -26.20 -25.55
CA LEU A 212 31.97 -25.53 -24.69
C LEU A 212 32.66 -24.70 -23.61
N PRO A 213 32.05 -23.59 -23.15
CA PRO A 213 32.57 -22.85 -22.00
C PRO A 213 32.60 -23.74 -20.76
N VAL A 214 33.65 -23.65 -19.93
CA VAL A 214 33.81 -24.49 -18.73
C VAL A 214 32.61 -24.40 -17.77
N SER A 215 31.90 -23.27 -17.75
CA SER A 215 30.67 -23.08 -16.97
C SER A 215 29.50 -24.00 -17.36
N CYS A 216 29.53 -24.61 -18.54
CA CYS A 216 28.51 -25.55 -19.00
C CYS A 216 28.62 -26.96 -18.39
N CYS A 217 29.65 -27.19 -17.58
CA CYS A 217 29.85 -28.46 -16.90
C CYS A 217 28.67 -28.84 -15.99
N ASP A 218 28.25 -30.10 -15.99
CA ASP A 218 27.28 -30.60 -15.01
C ASP A 218 27.93 -30.88 -13.65
N LEU A 219 28.14 -29.81 -12.89
CA LEU A 219 28.71 -29.85 -11.54
C LEU A 219 27.84 -30.59 -10.51
N GLY A 220 26.63 -31.05 -10.89
CA GLY A 220 25.82 -31.92 -10.05
C GLY A 220 26.32 -33.36 -10.03
N ASN A 221 26.90 -33.81 -11.15
CA ASN A 221 27.32 -35.19 -11.37
C ASN A 221 28.84 -35.37 -11.51
N TYR A 222 29.55 -34.30 -11.85
CA TYR A 222 30.98 -34.32 -12.15
C TYR A 222 31.73 -33.21 -11.41
N THR A 223 33.01 -33.42 -11.14
CA THR A 223 33.92 -32.34 -10.72
C THR A 223 34.45 -31.56 -11.93
N ILE A 224 35.02 -30.37 -11.69
CA ILE A 224 35.60 -29.54 -12.76
C ILE A 224 36.70 -30.31 -13.53
N ASP A 225 37.52 -31.10 -12.81
CA ASP A 225 38.62 -31.86 -13.40
C ASP A 225 38.15 -33.07 -14.23
N GLU A 226 36.97 -33.59 -13.94
CA GLU A 226 36.34 -34.70 -14.67
C GLU A 226 35.53 -34.21 -15.88
N CYS A 227 35.44 -32.90 -16.07
CA CYS A 227 34.54 -32.33 -17.05
C CYS A 227 35.12 -32.32 -18.47
N ILE A 228 34.49 -33.07 -19.37
CA ILE A 228 34.84 -33.15 -20.77
C ILE A 228 34.07 -32.08 -21.54
N MET A 229 34.75 -30.97 -21.84
CA MET A 229 34.18 -29.80 -22.54
C MET A 229 34.55 -29.73 -24.03
N GLU A 230 35.51 -30.55 -24.43
CA GLU A 230 35.94 -30.69 -25.81
C GLU A 230 35.65 -32.12 -26.29
N SER A 231 34.99 -32.24 -27.44
CA SER A 231 34.78 -33.54 -28.08
C SER A 231 34.87 -33.42 -29.60
N ARG A 232 35.08 -34.56 -30.26
CA ARG A 232 35.00 -34.63 -31.71
C ARG A 232 33.54 -34.57 -32.16
N PHE A 233 33.33 -34.01 -33.35
CA PHE A 233 31.99 -33.84 -33.93
C PHE A 233 31.21 -35.17 -34.08
N ASP A 234 31.91 -36.30 -34.25
CA ASP A 234 31.33 -37.64 -34.38
C ASP A 234 30.96 -38.29 -33.04
N ARG A 235 31.33 -37.68 -31.89
CA ARG A 235 31.06 -38.21 -30.53
C ARG A 235 30.58 -37.13 -29.55
N PRO A 236 29.47 -36.44 -29.82
CA PRO A 236 28.95 -35.41 -28.92
C PRO A 236 28.53 -35.97 -27.55
N GLN A 237 28.23 -37.27 -27.44
CA GLN A 237 27.85 -37.93 -26.18
C GLN A 237 28.96 -38.03 -25.14
N ASP A 238 30.23 -37.79 -25.52
CA ASP A 238 31.36 -37.83 -24.59
C ASP A 238 31.42 -36.56 -23.71
N LEU A 239 30.60 -35.54 -24.00
CA LEU A 239 30.54 -34.27 -23.26
C LEU A 239 29.76 -34.43 -21.94
N THR A 240 30.33 -33.95 -20.84
CA THR A 240 29.73 -33.99 -19.49
C THR A 240 29.05 -32.67 -19.14
N VAL A 241 27.99 -32.32 -19.88
CA VAL A 241 27.42 -30.97 -19.90
C VAL A 241 26.01 -30.93 -19.34
N SER A 242 25.60 -29.77 -18.82
CA SER A 242 24.20 -29.57 -18.42
C SER A 242 23.30 -29.52 -19.67
N ASN A 243 22.32 -30.42 -19.73
CA ASN A 243 21.32 -30.45 -20.80
C ASN A 243 20.21 -29.40 -20.62
N ARG A 244 20.22 -28.64 -19.51
CA ARG A 244 19.18 -27.67 -19.19
C ARG A 244 19.53 -26.30 -19.76
N GLY A 245 18.66 -25.71 -20.57
CA GLY A 245 18.79 -24.32 -21.03
C GLY A 245 18.65 -23.29 -19.92
N CYS A 246 19.44 -22.22 -20.00
CA CYS A 246 19.48 -21.15 -19.00
C CYS A 246 18.23 -20.26 -19.01
N VAL A 247 17.58 -20.08 -20.16
CA VAL A 247 16.38 -19.25 -20.29
C VAL A 247 15.26 -19.76 -19.38
N ASN A 248 15.03 -21.07 -19.34
CA ASN A 248 13.97 -21.65 -18.51
C ASN A 248 14.22 -21.43 -17.01
N THR A 249 15.48 -21.46 -16.58
CA THR A 249 15.86 -21.20 -15.19
C THR A 249 15.66 -19.72 -14.84
N LEU A 250 16.15 -18.81 -15.69
CA LEU A 250 16.03 -17.38 -15.47
C LEU A 250 14.56 -16.92 -15.52
N GLU A 251 13.77 -17.47 -16.45
CA GLU A 251 12.34 -17.20 -16.57
C GLU A 251 11.59 -17.62 -15.30
N TRP A 252 11.94 -18.78 -14.73
CA TRP A 252 11.36 -19.25 -13.48
C TRP A 252 11.65 -18.29 -12.32
N TYR A 253 12.91 -17.84 -12.16
CA TYR A 253 13.29 -16.88 -11.13
C TYR A 253 12.56 -15.55 -11.30
N PHE A 254 12.49 -15.03 -12.53
CA PHE A 254 11.80 -13.76 -12.77
C PHE A 254 10.29 -13.88 -12.53
N LYS A 255 9.65 -14.98 -12.97
CA LYS A 255 8.24 -15.26 -12.65
C LYS A 255 8.01 -15.32 -11.15
N TYR A 256 8.92 -15.96 -10.40
CA TYR A 256 8.84 -16.03 -8.94
C TYR A 256 8.85 -14.62 -8.31
N ILE A 257 9.78 -13.76 -8.72
CA ILE A 257 9.87 -12.37 -8.24
C ILE A 257 8.62 -11.57 -8.63
N LEU A 258 8.10 -11.74 -9.85
CA LEU A 258 6.87 -11.09 -10.29
C LEU A 258 5.66 -11.56 -9.49
N ILE A 259 5.53 -12.85 -9.21
CA ILE A 259 4.43 -13.39 -8.39
C ILE A 259 4.51 -12.82 -6.97
N LEU A 260 5.71 -12.80 -6.38
CA LEU A 260 5.93 -12.17 -5.08
C LEU A 260 5.48 -10.69 -5.10
N SER A 261 5.89 -9.96 -6.14
CA SER A 261 5.52 -8.57 -6.39
C SER A 261 4.00 -8.37 -6.49
N VAL A 262 3.29 -9.22 -7.24
CA VAL A 262 1.83 -9.19 -7.35
C VAL A 262 1.18 -9.45 -5.99
N CYS A 263 1.59 -10.50 -5.28
CA CYS A 263 1.02 -10.85 -3.98
C CYS A 263 1.14 -9.70 -2.98
N THR A 264 2.32 -9.07 -2.91
CA THR A 264 2.58 -7.91 -2.05
C THR A 264 1.72 -6.71 -2.45
N MET A 265 1.70 -6.34 -3.73
CA MET A 265 0.95 -5.17 -4.22
C MET A 265 -0.57 -5.34 -4.12
N VAL A 266 -1.09 -6.55 -4.39
CA VAL A 266 -2.51 -6.86 -4.23
C VAL A 266 -2.92 -6.76 -2.77
N THR A 267 -2.12 -7.31 -1.86
CA THR A 267 -2.38 -7.22 -0.42
C THR A 267 -2.41 -5.76 0.04
N MET A 268 -1.43 -4.95 -0.39
CA MET A 268 -1.40 -3.52 -0.08
C MET A 268 -2.62 -2.79 -0.65
N PHE A 269 -2.99 -3.06 -1.90
CA PHE A 269 -4.15 -2.45 -2.55
C PHE A 269 -5.45 -2.72 -1.78
N PHE A 270 -5.70 -3.98 -1.41
CA PHE A 270 -6.91 -4.34 -0.65
C PHE A 270 -6.94 -3.71 0.73
N MET A 271 -5.81 -3.71 1.44
CA MET A 271 -5.73 -3.09 2.77
C MET A 271 -5.95 -1.57 2.70
N GLU A 272 -5.29 -0.90 1.75
CA GLU A 272 -5.45 0.54 1.53
C GLU A 272 -6.91 0.88 1.15
N PHE A 273 -7.54 0.05 0.32
CA PHE A 273 -8.95 0.19 -0.04
C PHE A 273 -9.88 0.05 1.18
N VAL A 274 -9.63 -0.91 2.07
CA VAL A 274 -10.39 -1.07 3.31
C VAL A 274 -10.24 0.16 4.21
N ILE A 275 -9.02 0.64 4.41
CA ILE A 275 -8.73 1.86 5.19
C ILE A 275 -9.48 3.06 4.60
N PHE A 276 -9.44 3.21 3.27
CA PHE A 276 -10.14 4.27 2.56
C PHE A 276 -11.67 4.19 2.74
N MET A 277 -12.27 3.02 2.55
CA MET A 277 -13.71 2.82 2.73
C MET A 277 -14.16 3.08 4.17
N MET A 278 -13.41 2.61 5.17
CA MET A 278 -13.69 2.92 6.57
C MET A 278 -13.60 4.42 6.86
N SER A 279 -12.60 5.08 6.29
CA SER A 279 -12.43 6.54 6.42
C SER A 279 -13.59 7.30 5.78
N LEU A 280 -14.04 6.90 4.59
CA LEU A 280 -15.19 7.50 3.90
C LEU A 280 -16.48 7.34 4.69
N ILE A 281 -16.76 6.14 5.21
CA ILE A 281 -17.96 5.88 6.04
C ILE A 281 -17.97 6.77 7.29
N ASN A 282 -16.80 7.12 7.82
CA ASN A 282 -16.67 7.92 9.04
C ASN A 282 -16.60 9.45 8.78
N LEU A 283 -16.46 9.90 7.52
CA LEU A 283 -16.42 11.33 7.18
C LEU A 283 -17.67 12.11 7.65
N PRO A 284 -18.92 11.61 7.47
CA PRO A 284 -20.12 12.33 7.93
C PRO A 284 -20.12 12.61 9.44
N SER A 285 -19.51 11.73 10.25
CA SER A 285 -19.41 11.92 11.70
C SER A 285 -18.65 13.20 12.06
N ILE A 286 -17.64 13.58 11.26
CA ILE A 286 -16.89 14.83 11.46
C ILE A 286 -17.80 16.05 11.25
N LYS A 287 -18.66 16.02 10.23
CA LYS A 287 -19.60 17.10 9.94
C LYS A 287 -20.68 17.21 11.02
N SER A 288 -21.19 16.07 11.50
CA SER A 288 -22.15 16.03 12.60
C SER A 288 -21.58 16.66 13.88
N TYR A 289 -20.32 16.33 14.21
CA TYR A 289 -19.65 16.91 15.37
C TYR A 289 -19.45 18.43 15.28
N GLU A 290 -19.18 18.96 14.08
CA GLU A 290 -19.08 20.41 13.87
C GLU A 290 -20.41 21.11 14.14
N ASN A 291 -21.52 20.54 13.64
CA ASN A 291 -22.85 21.10 13.89
C ASN A 291 -23.19 21.10 15.38
N LEU A 292 -22.91 20.00 16.09
CA LEU A 292 -23.11 19.91 17.55
C LEU A 292 -22.28 20.97 18.29
N LEU A 293 -21.02 21.16 17.91
CA LEU A 293 -20.12 22.11 18.57
C LEU A 293 -20.54 23.56 18.30
N ILE A 294 -21.05 23.85 17.10
CA ILE A 294 -21.65 25.15 16.77
C ILE A 294 -22.93 25.36 17.60
N GLU A 295 -23.78 24.35 17.71
CA GLU A 295 -25.03 24.44 18.46
C GLU A 295 -24.78 24.66 19.96
N GLU A 296 -23.85 23.93 20.57
CA GLU A 296 -23.45 24.13 21.96
C GLU A 296 -22.90 25.54 22.21
N ARG A 297 -22.09 26.08 21.27
CA ARG A 297 -21.61 27.46 21.36
C ARG A 297 -22.75 28.46 21.29
N ILE A 298 -23.73 28.25 20.42
CA ILE A 298 -24.91 29.10 20.32
C ILE A 298 -25.72 29.02 21.63
N ARG A 299 -25.96 27.83 22.18
CA ARG A 299 -26.65 27.66 23.48
C ARG A 299 -25.91 28.39 24.60
N MET A 300 -24.58 28.29 24.67
CA MET A 300 -23.79 29.00 25.68
C MET A 300 -23.85 30.51 25.53
N MET A 301 -23.82 31.04 24.30
CA MET A 301 -23.98 32.48 24.05
C MET A 301 -25.38 32.96 24.45
N MET A 302 -26.42 32.21 24.12
CA MET A 302 -27.80 32.54 24.51
C MET A 302 -27.99 32.54 26.03
N LYS A 303 -27.42 31.57 26.76
CA LYS A 303 -27.43 31.55 28.23
C LYS A 303 -26.73 32.78 28.82
N ARG A 304 -25.58 33.18 28.28
CA ARG A 304 -24.87 34.40 28.71
C ARG A 304 -25.68 35.66 28.46
N LEU A 305 -26.34 35.77 27.31
CA LEU A 305 -27.22 36.90 26.99
C LEU A 305 -28.44 36.97 27.91
N ALA A 306 -29.04 35.83 28.25
CA ALA A 306 -30.16 35.77 29.18
C ALA A 306 -29.77 36.25 30.59
N VAL A 307 -28.63 35.78 31.11
CA VAL A 307 -28.09 36.24 32.40
C VAL A 307 -27.75 37.72 32.35
N HIS A 308 -27.13 38.20 31.27
CA HIS A 308 -26.79 39.62 31.14
C HIS A 308 -28.04 40.51 31.12
N ARG A 309 -29.11 40.09 30.43
CA ARG A 309 -30.39 40.81 30.40
C ARG A 309 -31.06 40.83 31.78
N GLN A 310 -30.96 39.76 32.56
CA GLN A 310 -31.46 39.73 33.93
C GLN A 310 -30.72 40.70 34.84
N LEU A 311 -29.40 40.81 34.70
CA LEU A 311 -28.59 41.76 35.46
C LEU A 311 -28.94 43.20 35.09
N THR A 312 -28.96 43.54 33.79
CA THR A 312 -29.27 44.92 33.37
C THR A 312 -30.70 45.34 33.67
N GLY A 313 -31.67 44.42 33.58
CA GLY A 313 -33.06 44.73 33.92
C GLY A 313 -33.30 44.90 35.41
N ALA A 314 -32.49 44.25 36.27
CA ALA A 314 -32.54 44.46 37.71
C ALA A 314 -32.03 45.86 38.08
N ASP A 315 -30.96 46.31 37.42
CA ASP A 315 -30.39 47.65 37.64
C ASP A 315 -31.41 48.76 37.24
N GLU A 316 -32.14 48.60 36.13
CA GLU A 316 -33.19 49.55 35.70
C GLU A 316 -34.41 49.60 36.65
N GLU A 317 -34.77 48.48 37.30
CA GLU A 317 -35.84 48.46 38.31
C GLU A 317 -35.41 49.10 39.64
N GLU A 318 -34.12 49.08 39.95
CA GLU A 318 -33.56 49.72 41.15
C GLU A 318 -33.49 51.25 40.96
N GLU A 319 -33.02 51.72 39.79
CA GLU A 319 -32.98 53.15 39.45
C GLU A 319 -34.39 53.79 39.43
N ASN A 320 -35.39 53.11 38.86
CA ASN A 320 -36.78 53.60 38.87
C ASN A 320 -37.42 53.65 40.27
N LYS A 321 -36.93 52.88 41.24
CA LYS A 321 -37.45 52.93 42.62
C LYS A 321 -36.90 54.12 43.39
N ASP A 322 -35.65 54.50 43.11
CA ASP A 322 -35.03 55.67 43.74
C ASP A 322 -35.67 56.98 43.23
N ASP A 323 -35.98 57.08 41.93
CA ASP A 323 -36.68 58.24 41.33
C ASP A 323 -38.12 58.44 41.83
N LEU A 324 -38.76 57.38 42.36
CA LEU A 324 -40.13 57.44 42.92
C LEU A 324 -40.16 57.75 44.43
N ALA A 325 -39.00 57.78 45.09
CA ALA A 325 -38.88 58.00 46.54
C ALA A 325 -38.61 59.46 46.93
N ASP A 326 -38.26 60.33 45.97
CA ASP A 326 -38.08 61.79 46.15
C ASP A 326 -39.33 62.61 45.76
#